data_AF-A0A023AYR9-F1
#
_entry.id   AF-A0A023AYR9-F1
#
_cell.length_a   1.000
_cell.length_b   1.000
_cell.length_c   1.000
_cell.angle_alpha   90.00
_cell.angle_beta   90.00
_cell.angle_gamma   90.00
#
_symmetry.space_group_name_H-M   'P 1'
#
loop_
_entity.id
_entity.type
_entity.pdbx_description
1 polymer ?
#
loop_
_entity_poly.entity_id
_entity_poly.type
_entity_poly.pdbx_seq_one_letter_code
_entity_poly.pdbx_strand_id
1 'polypeptide(L)'
;MWRWLLLLTASGAWGQVCDAEGHVPGGGNGGSYWPYGPPNSTGAPTVAPTDSPTDSPTEAPTDSGTTVSPSPTASPEVPKGEILSPANNYDDINADPPLQPVDGPTGPSGECVWPFISSVGYNVGMYASVGGKVYTPKWYMNTAPPGDGWDEVGSCTGEATAGDPLTDEEQKAKITDPDVVTWVFDPWTPFHPTPDQAAELQQTLLDSVPIASNILNALRVLDSSEVELIAPGRAENPDNVLRAERIITPELFVQIFPCHLPEYSYENWLKAIGALPDFCKDYGAGQDSDKICKKLIIAAFAHNGQETGNNSPAGSVTECQSNGWGEEAGWSFWTDKTGGSLDPAFQAFVHLRESPFTADTATSQYDCKDATQDFWSVFYPCPGNVTYFGRGSHQVTYQANYGLFSISIKNDAFYLCNNPDEVATTYLNFASGIWFSVTPQSPKPSMVWVLDGTWQPNDADKANNLEPGFGATISIINPIECGQASNAAAEGRQNKLKQIAAFLDFDIAEFGKLDCADSKDFSAQGSAVADLYLKPGQNFNCETTGDNTPFMITRPGDYKRCVDFYFRSHVWYKGVKIYEHGLKI
;
A
#
# COMPACT_ATOMS: atom_id res chain seq x y z
N MET A 1 -18.64 -6.26 -13.09
CA MET A 1 -17.58 -6.65 -14.04
C MET A 1 -16.37 -5.77 -13.78
N TRP A 2 -15.85 -5.81 -12.55
CA TRP A 2 -14.76 -4.95 -12.09
C TRP A 2 -13.78 -5.87 -11.37
N ARG A 3 -12.70 -6.25 -12.06
CA ARG A 3 -11.53 -6.87 -11.44
C ARG A 3 -10.43 -5.84 -11.58
N TRP A 4 -10.25 -5.02 -10.55
CA TRP A 4 -9.15 -4.08 -10.50
C TRP A 4 -7.95 -4.81 -9.90
N LEU A 5 -6.95 -5.01 -10.74
CA LEU A 5 -5.67 -5.57 -10.38
C LEU A 5 -4.70 -4.39 -10.44
N LEU A 6 -4.35 -3.76 -9.32
CA LEU A 6 -3.06 -3.06 -9.11
C LEU A 6 -3.05 -2.25 -7.80
N LEU A 7 -2.58 -2.93 -6.77
CA LEU A 7 -1.42 -2.55 -5.96
C LEU A 7 -0.88 -3.88 -5.44
N LEU A 8 0.44 -4.10 -5.55
CA LEU A 8 1.07 -5.40 -5.28
C LEU A 8 0.31 -6.59 -5.90
N THR A 9 0.49 -6.84 -7.20
CA THR A 9 0.30 -8.23 -7.63
C THR A 9 1.28 -9.07 -6.82
N ALA A 10 0.78 -9.90 -5.92
CA ALA A 10 1.53 -10.97 -5.25
C ALA A 10 2.06 -12.04 -6.24
N SER A 11 2.11 -11.73 -7.54
CA SER A 11 2.41 -12.65 -8.63
C SER A 11 3.33 -12.07 -9.71
N GLY A 12 3.91 -10.88 -9.53
CA GLY A 12 4.97 -10.37 -10.39
C GLY A 12 6.32 -10.29 -9.66
N ALA A 13 7.12 -11.35 -9.74
CA ALA A 13 8.48 -11.47 -9.18
C ALA A 13 8.63 -11.82 -7.68
N TRP A 14 7.77 -12.69 -7.13
CA TRP A 14 8.08 -13.39 -5.88
C TRP A 14 8.46 -14.84 -6.19
N GLY A 15 9.75 -15.02 -6.43
CA GLY A 15 10.35 -16.30 -6.79
C GLY A 15 11.81 -16.21 -7.23
N GLN A 16 12.52 -15.12 -6.96
CA GLN A 16 13.97 -15.09 -7.05
C GLN A 16 14.54 -14.71 -5.69
N VAL A 17 14.47 -15.72 -4.81
CA VAL A 17 15.40 -15.86 -3.69
C VAL A 17 16.80 -15.70 -4.27
N CYS A 18 17.65 -14.89 -3.64
CA CYS A 18 19.08 -14.91 -3.93
C CYS A 18 19.52 -16.37 -3.92
N ASP A 19 20.18 -16.83 -4.98
CA ASP A 19 20.87 -18.10 -4.87
C ASP A 19 21.97 -17.98 -3.79
N ALA A 20 22.50 -19.11 -3.35
CA ALA A 20 23.53 -19.17 -2.31
C ALA A 20 24.82 -18.39 -2.66
N GLU A 21 24.89 -17.72 -3.82
CA GLU A 21 26.03 -16.97 -4.33
C GLU A 21 25.77 -15.45 -4.45
N GLY A 22 24.58 -14.96 -4.06
CA GLY A 22 24.30 -13.52 -4.02
C GLY A 22 24.20 -12.84 -5.39
N HIS A 23 23.93 -13.59 -6.46
CA HIS A 23 23.67 -13.01 -7.77
C HIS A 23 22.18 -12.67 -7.97
N VAL A 24 21.90 -11.47 -8.46
CA VAL A 24 20.65 -11.18 -9.18
C VAL A 24 20.89 -11.56 -10.65
N PRO A 25 20.21 -12.55 -11.23
CA PRO A 25 20.34 -12.84 -12.65
C PRO A 25 19.84 -11.64 -13.45
N GLY A 26 20.72 -11.00 -14.20
CA GLY A 26 20.40 -9.84 -15.03
C GLY A 26 19.23 -10.13 -15.98
N GLY A 27 18.29 -9.19 -16.03
CA GLY A 27 17.17 -9.19 -16.97
C GLY A 27 17.64 -9.27 -18.41
N GLY A 28 17.49 -10.45 -19.01
CA GLY A 28 17.61 -10.66 -20.44
C GLY A 28 16.29 -10.35 -21.13
N ASN A 29 16.33 -9.41 -22.08
CA ASN A 29 15.28 -9.15 -23.07
C ASN A 29 14.69 -10.43 -23.67
N GLY A 30 13.35 -10.46 -23.78
CA GLY A 30 12.67 -11.09 -24.91
C GLY A 30 11.59 -12.12 -24.59
N GLY A 31 10.41 -11.88 -25.17
CA GLY A 31 9.66 -12.95 -25.83
C GLY A 31 8.55 -13.61 -25.02
N SER A 32 7.34 -13.08 -25.22
CA SER A 32 6.10 -13.84 -25.50
C SER A 32 6.25 -15.37 -25.55
N TYR A 33 5.46 -16.11 -24.75
CA TYR A 33 4.70 -17.30 -25.19
C TYR A 33 3.65 -17.69 -24.13
N TRP A 34 2.39 -17.36 -24.39
CA TRP A 34 1.22 -18.08 -23.89
C TRP A 34 0.90 -19.23 -24.87
N PRO A 35 0.53 -20.44 -24.42
CA PRO A 35 -0.08 -21.42 -25.31
C PRO A 35 -1.51 -21.71 -24.86
N TYR A 36 -2.51 -20.96 -25.36
CA TYR A 36 -3.87 -21.50 -25.49
C TYR A 36 -4.54 -20.93 -26.74
N GLY A 37 -4.78 -21.83 -27.70
CA GLY A 37 -5.40 -21.56 -29.00
C GLY A 37 -6.91 -21.31 -28.94
N PRO A 38 -7.52 -20.86 -30.04
CA PRO A 38 -8.86 -20.29 -30.07
C PRO A 38 -9.94 -21.38 -30.21
N PRO A 39 -11.18 -21.17 -29.71
CA PRO A 39 -12.32 -21.92 -30.21
C PRO A 39 -12.94 -21.20 -31.40
N ASN A 40 -12.99 -21.94 -32.51
CA ASN A 40 -13.75 -21.63 -33.72
C ASN A 40 -15.25 -21.50 -33.43
N SER A 41 -15.89 -20.61 -34.19
CA SER A 41 -17.32 -20.59 -34.47
C SER A 41 -17.81 -21.87 -35.15
N THR A 42 -19.04 -22.32 -34.84
CA THR A 42 -20.16 -22.55 -35.78
C THR A 42 -21.29 -23.33 -35.10
N GLY A 43 -22.55 -22.97 -35.41
CA GLY A 43 -23.70 -23.89 -35.28
C GLY A 43 -24.92 -23.32 -34.55
N ALA A 44 -25.81 -22.64 -35.27
CA ALA A 44 -27.24 -22.54 -34.92
C ALA A 44 -27.93 -23.92 -35.17
N PRO A 45 -29.13 -24.22 -34.60
CA PRO A 45 -30.35 -23.69 -35.22
C PRO A 45 -31.63 -23.51 -34.32
N THR A 46 -32.54 -22.67 -34.84
CA THR A 46 -34.04 -22.71 -34.83
C THR A 46 -34.91 -22.49 -33.56
N VAL A 47 -35.46 -21.26 -33.48
CA VAL A 47 -36.85 -20.75 -33.25
C VAL A 47 -37.98 -21.82 -33.40
N ALA A 48 -39.14 -21.91 -32.71
CA ALA A 48 -40.11 -21.00 -32.05
C ALA A 48 -41.25 -21.86 -31.40
N PRO A 49 -42.43 -21.34 -30.93
CA PRO A 49 -42.81 -20.13 -30.16
C PRO A 49 -43.94 -20.39 -29.10
N THR A 50 -44.63 -19.32 -28.66
CA THR A 50 -46.00 -19.19 -28.06
C THR A 50 -46.15 -19.53 -26.56
N ASP A 51 -46.86 -18.79 -25.67
CA ASP A 51 -47.83 -17.69 -25.74
C ASP A 51 -47.82 -16.84 -24.43
N SER A 52 -48.25 -15.58 -24.52
CA SER A 52 -48.88 -14.76 -23.44
C SER A 52 -50.41 -14.86 -23.61
N PRO A 53 -51.33 -14.58 -22.63
CA PRO A 53 -51.36 -13.32 -21.88
C PRO A 53 -52.12 -13.26 -20.51
N THR A 54 -52.11 -12.04 -19.94
CA THR A 54 -53.22 -11.30 -19.27
C THR A 54 -53.58 -11.41 -17.77
N ASP A 55 -53.69 -10.20 -17.20
CA ASP A 55 -54.70 -9.62 -16.29
C ASP A 55 -54.58 -9.66 -14.75
N SER A 56 -54.58 -8.42 -14.20
CA SER A 56 -54.95 -7.95 -12.83
C SER A 56 -56.45 -8.21 -12.53
N PRO A 57 -57.12 -7.85 -11.37
CA PRO A 57 -56.82 -6.76 -10.40
C PRO A 57 -57.29 -6.91 -8.90
N THR A 58 -57.06 -5.84 -8.11
CA THR A 58 -57.81 -5.35 -6.90
C THR A 58 -57.78 -6.20 -5.60
N GLU A 59 -57.80 -5.74 -4.33
CA GLU A 59 -58.23 -4.54 -3.58
C GLU A 59 -57.37 -4.31 -2.29
N ALA A 60 -57.45 -3.11 -1.73
CA ALA A 60 -56.96 -2.65 -0.41
C ALA A 60 -57.79 -3.25 0.77
N PRO A 61 -57.49 -3.07 2.10
CA PRO A 61 -57.32 -1.75 2.73
C PRO A 61 -56.48 -1.66 4.03
N THR A 62 -56.53 -0.44 4.61
CA THR A 62 -56.36 -0.02 6.02
C THR A 62 -54.97 0.31 6.58
N ASP A 63 -54.77 1.63 6.58
CA ASP A 63 -54.00 2.46 7.49
C ASP A 63 -54.21 2.12 8.98
N SER A 64 -53.09 1.97 9.71
CA SER A 64 -52.99 2.42 11.10
C SER A 64 -51.51 2.67 11.43
N GLY A 65 -51.19 3.95 11.62
CA GLY A 65 -49.85 4.41 11.91
C GLY A 65 -49.26 3.84 13.21
N THR A 66 -47.98 3.52 13.14
CA THR A 66 -47.06 3.59 14.29
C THR A 66 -45.70 3.98 13.75
N THR A 67 -45.19 5.13 14.17
CA THR A 67 -43.85 5.60 13.86
C THR A 67 -42.83 4.64 14.46
N VAL A 68 -42.19 3.82 13.62
CA VAL A 68 -41.03 3.02 13.97
C VAL A 68 -39.83 3.65 13.29
N SER A 69 -38.94 4.24 14.08
CA SER A 69 -37.59 4.57 13.65
C SER A 69 -36.89 3.26 13.27
N PRO A 70 -36.35 3.09 12.04
CA PRO A 70 -35.59 1.89 11.74
C PRO A 70 -34.28 1.94 12.52
N SER A 71 -34.17 1.08 13.53
CA SER A 71 -32.88 0.67 14.09
C SER A 71 -32.11 -0.05 12.98
N PRO A 72 -30.82 0.23 12.77
CA PRO A 72 -30.05 -0.47 11.74
C PRO A 72 -30.03 -1.96 12.06
N THR A 73 -30.48 -2.76 11.09
CA THR A 73 -30.41 -4.22 11.14
C THR A 73 -28.94 -4.61 11.20
N ALA A 74 -28.50 -5.15 12.33
CA ALA A 74 -27.16 -5.70 12.49
C ALA A 74 -26.93 -6.76 11.40
N SER A 75 -25.91 -6.54 10.57
CA SER A 75 -25.38 -7.55 9.66
C SER A 75 -24.93 -8.75 10.50
N PRO A 76 -25.14 -10.01 10.06
CA PRO A 76 -24.68 -11.17 10.81
C PRO A 76 -23.15 -11.10 10.99
N GLU A 77 -22.71 -10.88 12.23
CA GLU A 77 -21.30 -11.00 12.61
C GLU A 77 -20.85 -12.44 12.33
N VAL A 78 -20.00 -12.61 11.32
CA VAL A 78 -19.11 -13.77 11.28
C VAL A 78 -18.25 -13.69 12.55
N PRO A 79 -18.08 -14.76 13.32
CA PRO A 79 -17.19 -14.74 14.47
C PRO A 79 -15.81 -14.29 14.00
N LYS A 80 -15.41 -13.07 14.41
CA LYS A 80 -14.07 -12.56 14.13
C LYS A 80 -13.08 -13.62 14.64
N GLY A 81 -12.15 -14.04 13.79
CA GLY A 81 -11.01 -14.81 14.25
C GLY A 81 -10.33 -14.09 15.42
N GLU A 82 -9.58 -14.83 16.23
CA GLU A 82 -8.90 -14.27 17.40
C GLU A 82 -8.09 -13.03 16.99
N ILE A 83 -8.36 -11.89 17.63
CA ILE A 83 -7.71 -10.62 17.33
C ILE A 83 -6.21 -10.82 17.58
N LEU A 84 -5.41 -10.68 16.54
CA LEU A 84 -3.96 -10.82 16.67
C LEU A 84 -3.44 -9.67 17.52
N SER A 85 -2.83 -10.00 18.67
CA SER A 85 -2.30 -9.03 19.62
C SER A 85 -1.00 -8.39 19.10
N PRO A 86 -0.79 -7.08 19.29
CA PRO A 86 0.49 -6.42 19.01
C PRO A 86 1.63 -6.94 19.89
N ALA A 87 1.35 -7.69 20.96
CA ALA A 87 2.34 -8.12 21.95
C ALA A 87 3.47 -9.01 21.40
N ASN A 88 3.32 -9.52 20.18
CA ASN A 88 4.35 -10.28 19.45
C ASN A 88 4.80 -9.55 18.16
N ASN A 89 4.46 -8.27 18.02
CA ASN A 89 4.82 -7.45 16.88
C ASN A 89 6.28 -7.00 16.98
N TYR A 90 6.95 -7.05 15.84
CA TYR A 90 8.25 -6.44 15.62
C TYR A 90 8.20 -4.88 15.64
N ASP A 91 7.05 -4.25 15.85
CA ASP A 91 6.97 -2.83 16.22
C ASP A 91 7.18 -2.56 17.72
N ASP A 92 7.09 -3.59 18.57
CA ASP A 92 7.24 -3.50 20.05
C ASP A 92 8.63 -3.94 20.53
N ILE A 93 9.68 -3.65 19.74
CA ILE A 93 11.08 -4.05 20.06
C ILE A 93 11.67 -3.12 21.12
N ASN A 94 11.08 -3.13 22.31
CA ASN A 94 11.82 -2.91 23.55
C ASN A 94 12.07 -4.23 24.30
N ALA A 95 11.81 -5.39 23.69
CA ALA A 95 12.02 -6.70 24.32
C ALA A 95 13.35 -7.41 23.96
N ASP A 96 14.38 -6.69 23.50
CA ASP A 96 15.77 -7.11 23.76
C ASP A 96 16.71 -5.89 23.86
N PRO A 97 16.87 -5.28 25.05
CA PRO A 97 18.03 -4.45 25.38
C PRO A 97 19.32 -5.32 25.45
N PRO A 98 20.49 -4.71 25.25
CA PRO A 98 21.56 -5.24 24.42
C PRO A 98 22.30 -6.42 25.08
N LEU A 99 22.60 -7.47 24.32
CA LEU A 99 23.99 -7.90 24.36
C LEU A 99 24.76 -6.71 23.83
N GLN A 100 25.66 -6.13 24.64
CA GLN A 100 26.60 -5.09 24.19
C GLN A 100 27.00 -5.47 22.76
N PRO A 101 26.62 -4.69 21.73
CA PRO A 101 26.93 -5.06 20.37
C PRO A 101 28.42 -5.26 20.32
N VAL A 102 28.80 -6.49 20.00
CA VAL A 102 30.20 -6.85 20.02
C VAL A 102 30.76 -6.41 18.68
N ASP A 103 31.04 -5.11 18.58
CA ASP A 103 31.76 -4.57 17.45
C ASP A 103 33.22 -5.02 17.56
N GLY A 104 33.56 -6.01 16.76
CA GLY A 104 34.90 -6.56 16.70
C GLY A 104 34.89 -8.01 16.24
N PRO A 105 36.05 -8.53 15.83
CA PRO A 105 36.17 -9.91 15.37
C PRO A 105 35.93 -10.97 16.48
N THR A 106 35.79 -10.56 17.74
CA THR A 106 35.76 -11.43 18.93
C THR A 106 34.46 -11.22 19.73
N GLY A 107 34.15 -12.11 20.68
CA GLY A 107 33.08 -11.93 21.67
C GLY A 107 33.36 -10.80 22.68
N PRO A 108 32.38 -10.45 23.55
CA PRO A 108 32.46 -9.31 24.47
C PRO A 108 33.62 -9.39 25.47
N SER A 109 34.15 -10.60 25.71
CA SER A 109 35.29 -10.86 26.59
C SER A 109 36.59 -11.16 25.83
N GLY A 110 36.61 -10.96 24.50
CA GLY A 110 37.75 -11.28 23.62
C GLY A 110 37.82 -12.75 23.18
N GLU A 111 36.76 -13.52 23.39
CA GLU A 111 36.67 -14.93 23.03
C GLU A 111 36.49 -15.15 21.52
N CYS A 112 36.90 -16.33 21.04
CA CYS A 112 36.68 -16.73 19.66
C CYS A 112 35.21 -16.98 19.41
N VAL A 113 34.76 -16.51 18.25
CA VAL A 113 33.38 -16.54 17.80
C VAL A 113 33.39 -16.69 16.27
N TRP A 114 32.33 -17.16 15.61
CA TRP A 114 32.31 -17.49 14.17
C TRP A 114 33.18 -18.71 13.81
N PRO A 115 32.92 -19.94 14.26
CA PRO A 115 33.74 -21.07 13.85
C PRO A 115 33.77 -21.16 12.32
N PHE A 116 34.95 -21.42 11.75
CA PHE A 116 35.01 -21.74 10.34
C PHE A 116 34.22 -23.03 10.05
N ILE A 117 33.28 -22.94 9.11
CA ILE A 117 32.40 -24.03 8.69
C ILE A 117 32.76 -24.37 7.25
N SER A 118 33.34 -25.55 7.06
CA SER A 118 33.81 -26.04 5.75
C SER A 118 32.68 -26.41 4.76
N SER A 119 31.44 -26.03 5.03
CA SER A 119 30.30 -26.19 4.12
C SER A 119 29.65 -24.86 3.74
N VAL A 120 30.18 -23.74 4.23
CA VAL A 120 29.65 -22.39 4.02
C VAL A 120 30.61 -21.58 3.12
N GLY A 121 30.05 -20.77 2.24
CA GLY A 121 30.79 -19.75 1.48
C GLY A 121 30.85 -18.43 2.26
N TYR A 122 31.99 -17.75 2.21
CA TYR A 122 32.30 -16.54 2.95
C TYR A 122 32.52 -15.36 2.01
N ASN A 123 31.66 -14.34 2.08
CA ASN A 123 31.82 -13.07 1.35
C ASN A 123 32.76 -12.11 2.08
N VAL A 124 33.27 -11.10 1.36
CA VAL A 124 33.97 -9.95 1.98
C VAL A 124 33.14 -9.44 3.16
N GLY A 125 33.80 -9.00 4.25
CA GLY A 125 33.14 -8.53 5.48
C GLY A 125 32.58 -9.62 6.39
N MET A 126 32.63 -10.90 6.00
CA MET A 126 32.39 -12.00 6.93
C MET A 126 33.60 -12.26 7.83
N TYR A 127 33.37 -12.91 8.97
CA TYR A 127 34.40 -13.33 9.90
C TYR A 127 34.37 -14.85 10.08
N ALA A 128 35.54 -15.46 10.23
CA ALA A 128 35.70 -16.85 10.61
C ALA A 128 36.87 -16.99 11.59
N SER A 129 36.67 -17.74 12.66
CA SER A 129 37.66 -18.03 13.67
C SER A 129 38.18 -19.45 13.54
N VAL A 130 39.51 -19.57 13.50
CA VAL A 130 40.22 -20.85 13.48
C VAL A 130 41.45 -20.73 14.36
N GLY A 131 41.53 -21.58 15.38
CA GLY A 131 42.73 -21.72 16.21
C GLY A 131 43.15 -20.45 16.95
N GLY A 132 42.21 -19.74 17.59
CA GLY A 132 42.54 -18.55 18.38
C GLY A 132 42.72 -17.26 17.56
N LYS A 133 42.35 -17.29 16.29
CA LYS A 133 42.49 -16.17 15.35
C LYS A 133 41.20 -15.97 14.59
N VAL A 134 40.96 -14.73 14.20
CA VAL A 134 39.80 -14.32 13.43
C VAL A 134 40.27 -13.80 12.08
N TYR A 135 39.56 -14.20 11.03
CA TYR A 135 39.88 -13.93 9.65
C TYR A 135 38.68 -13.31 8.95
N THR A 136 38.92 -12.41 7.99
CA THR A 136 37.92 -11.95 7.02
C THR A 136 38.40 -12.27 5.61
N PRO A 137 37.53 -12.66 4.67
CA PRO A 137 37.98 -13.00 3.33
C PRO A 137 38.19 -11.72 2.48
N LYS A 138 39.24 -11.71 1.65
CA LYS A 138 39.60 -10.58 0.77
C LYS A 138 38.65 -10.39 -0.41
N TRP A 139 37.98 -11.47 -0.78
CA TRP A 139 36.97 -11.63 -1.84
C TRP A 139 36.12 -12.85 -1.46
N TYR A 140 35.11 -13.23 -2.24
CA TYR A 140 34.34 -14.45 -1.95
C TYR A 140 35.24 -15.69 -1.85
N MET A 141 35.18 -16.38 -0.71
CA MET A 141 35.90 -17.61 -0.43
C MET A 141 34.89 -18.73 -0.27
N ASN A 142 35.10 -19.84 -0.97
CA ASN A 142 34.32 -21.05 -0.72
C ASN A 142 34.84 -21.77 0.54
N THR A 143 34.42 -23.01 0.73
CA THR A 143 34.67 -23.88 1.88
C THR A 143 36.14 -24.20 2.23
N ALA A 144 37.10 -23.44 1.72
CA ALA A 144 38.51 -23.53 2.04
C ALA A 144 38.82 -22.87 3.40
N PRO A 145 39.60 -23.52 4.28
CA PRO A 145 39.99 -22.96 5.57
C PRO A 145 40.81 -21.67 5.39
N PRO A 146 40.83 -20.76 6.40
CA PRO A 146 41.56 -19.51 6.33
C PRO A 146 43.04 -19.69 5.95
N GLY A 147 43.48 -18.93 4.94
CA GLY A 147 44.76 -19.05 4.26
C GLY A 147 44.92 -17.98 3.17
N ASP A 148 45.48 -18.34 2.00
CA ASP A 148 45.55 -17.43 0.85
C ASP A 148 44.12 -17.02 0.42
N GLY A 149 43.83 -15.72 0.45
CA GLY A 149 42.48 -15.17 0.21
C GLY A 149 41.76 -14.69 1.47
N TRP A 150 42.38 -14.84 2.65
CA TRP A 150 41.90 -14.29 3.91
C TRP A 150 42.88 -13.24 4.47
N ASP A 151 42.36 -12.27 5.20
CA ASP A 151 43.11 -11.38 6.09
C ASP A 151 42.85 -11.78 7.55
N GLU A 152 43.93 -11.98 8.31
CA GLU A 152 43.83 -12.09 9.76
C GLU A 152 43.54 -10.71 10.34
N VAL A 153 42.43 -10.60 11.06
CA VAL A 153 41.89 -9.31 11.57
C VAL A 153 41.89 -9.22 13.09
N GLY A 154 42.20 -10.31 13.78
CA GLY A 154 42.31 -10.31 15.23
C GLY A 154 42.73 -11.64 15.83
N SER A 155 43.05 -11.59 17.12
CA SER A 155 43.26 -12.76 17.97
C SER A 155 42.10 -12.90 18.95
N CYS A 156 41.75 -14.12 19.32
CA CYS A 156 40.64 -14.44 20.20
C CYS A 156 40.97 -15.59 21.16
N THR A 157 40.26 -15.70 22.28
CA THR A 157 40.51 -16.73 23.30
C THR A 157 39.48 -17.86 23.28
N GLY A 158 39.91 -19.10 23.53
CA GLY A 158 39.02 -20.27 23.51
C GLY A 158 38.83 -20.84 22.11
N GLU A 159 38.04 -21.90 22.01
CA GLU A 159 37.53 -22.34 20.70
C GLU A 159 36.31 -21.51 20.37
N ALA A 160 36.17 -21.09 19.11
CA ALA A 160 34.88 -20.61 18.65
C ALA A 160 33.91 -21.78 18.77
N THR A 161 33.09 -21.77 19.82
CA THR A 161 31.76 -22.32 19.67
C THR A 161 31.10 -21.45 18.59
N ALA A 162 30.15 -21.97 17.82
CA ALA A 162 29.22 -21.01 17.24
C ALA A 162 28.75 -20.15 18.44
N GLY A 163 28.65 -18.82 18.29
CA GLY A 163 27.78 -18.13 19.24
C GLY A 163 26.46 -18.83 19.02
N ASP A 164 26.16 -19.86 19.83
CA ASP A 164 25.33 -20.94 19.32
C ASP A 164 24.01 -20.27 18.97
N PRO A 165 23.58 -20.29 17.68
CA PRO A 165 22.26 -19.82 17.36
C PRO A 165 21.34 -20.56 18.31
N LEU A 166 20.39 -19.82 18.92
CA LEU A 166 19.52 -20.39 19.94
C LEU A 166 19.07 -21.76 19.45
N THR A 167 19.26 -22.81 20.24
CA THR A 167 18.81 -24.14 19.81
C THR A 167 17.32 -24.07 19.47
N ASP A 168 16.82 -24.91 18.56
CA ASP A 168 15.38 -24.93 18.25
C ASP A 168 14.51 -25.09 19.52
N GLU A 169 15.03 -25.76 20.57
CA GLU A 169 14.37 -25.85 21.87
C GLU A 169 14.33 -24.50 22.60
N GLU A 170 15.44 -23.75 22.65
CA GLU A 170 15.51 -22.41 23.22
C GLU A 170 14.68 -21.39 22.44
N GLN A 171 14.65 -21.50 21.10
CA GLN A 171 13.80 -20.66 20.25
C GLN A 171 12.31 -20.95 20.50
N LYS A 172 11.91 -22.22 20.48
CA LYS A 172 10.53 -22.63 20.77
C LYS A 172 10.07 -22.22 22.16
N ALA A 173 10.96 -22.22 23.15
CA ALA A 173 10.65 -21.77 24.50
C ALA A 173 10.26 -20.28 24.57
N LYS A 174 10.63 -19.46 23.58
CA LYS A 174 10.21 -18.05 23.47
C LYS A 174 8.84 -17.87 22.82
N ILE A 175 8.25 -18.91 22.23
CA ILE A 175 6.93 -18.83 21.59
C ILE A 175 5.86 -18.96 22.67
N THR A 176 5.13 -17.87 22.92
CA THR A 176 4.01 -17.86 23.89
C THR A 176 2.69 -18.28 23.26
N ASP A 177 2.53 -18.05 21.96
CA ASP A 177 1.36 -18.41 21.17
C ASP A 177 1.80 -18.99 19.81
N PRO A 178 1.55 -20.29 19.55
CA PRO A 178 1.96 -20.91 18.30
C PRO A 178 1.19 -20.38 17.09
N ASP A 179 0.00 -19.80 17.25
CA ASP A 179 -0.81 -19.27 16.15
C ASP A 179 -0.49 -17.80 15.82
N VAL A 180 0.55 -17.23 16.46
CA VAL A 180 1.06 -15.90 16.16
C VAL A 180 2.47 -15.99 15.60
N VAL A 181 2.75 -15.25 14.53
CA VAL A 181 4.09 -15.14 13.97
C VAL A 181 5.03 -14.59 15.04
N THR A 182 6.02 -15.39 15.43
CA THR A 182 6.97 -15.05 16.48
C THR A 182 8.36 -14.96 15.89
N TRP A 183 9.02 -13.83 16.16
CA TRP A 183 10.38 -13.59 15.70
C TRP A 183 11.34 -13.80 16.86
N VAL A 184 12.24 -14.76 16.70
CA VAL A 184 13.32 -15.00 17.65
C VAL A 184 14.62 -14.56 17.01
N PHE A 185 15.34 -13.65 17.63
CA PHE A 185 16.63 -13.23 17.12
C PHE A 185 17.74 -14.00 17.80
N ASP A 186 18.70 -14.44 16.99
CA ASP A 186 19.98 -14.84 17.53
C ASP A 186 20.56 -13.67 18.33
N PRO A 187 21.20 -13.98 19.48
CA PRO A 187 21.83 -12.97 20.31
C PRO A 187 22.89 -12.15 19.55
N TRP A 188 23.39 -12.64 18.42
CA TRP A 188 24.62 -12.13 17.84
C TRP A 188 24.76 -12.38 16.33
N THR A 189 25.25 -11.38 15.59
CA THR A 189 25.58 -11.39 14.14
C THR A 189 26.95 -10.72 13.90
N PRO A 190 27.65 -10.97 12.77
CA PRO A 190 29.01 -10.46 12.53
C PRO A 190 29.06 -8.94 12.37
N PHE A 191 27.91 -8.36 12.05
CA PHE A 191 27.63 -6.95 12.12
C PHE A 191 26.24 -6.80 12.72
N HIS A 192 26.14 -6.20 13.90
CA HIS A 192 24.88 -5.83 14.53
C HIS A 192 24.96 -4.37 14.94
N PRO A 193 24.39 -3.44 14.15
CA PRO A 193 24.45 -2.03 14.50
C PRO A 193 23.67 -1.79 15.79
N THR A 194 24.26 -1.02 16.72
CA THR A 194 23.50 -0.37 17.80
C THR A 194 22.29 0.37 17.21
N PRO A 195 21.23 0.63 17.99
CA PRO A 195 20.13 1.49 17.54
C PRO A 195 20.60 2.83 16.95
N ASP A 196 21.62 3.45 17.56
CA ASP A 196 22.19 4.72 17.09
C ASP A 196 22.95 4.56 15.75
N GLN A 197 23.81 3.54 15.62
CA GLN A 197 24.49 3.24 14.35
C GLN A 197 23.49 2.89 13.24
N ALA A 198 22.43 2.13 13.56
CA ALA A 198 21.40 1.78 12.59
C ALA A 198 20.63 3.01 12.11
N ALA A 199 20.32 3.95 13.01
CA ALA A 199 19.71 5.22 12.66
C ALA A 199 20.65 6.08 11.80
N GLU A 200 21.94 6.14 12.12
CA GLU A 200 22.94 6.87 11.32
C GLU A 200 23.12 6.28 9.91
N LEU A 201 23.16 4.94 9.79
CA LEU A 201 23.24 4.25 8.50
C LEU A 201 21.97 4.45 7.67
N GLN A 202 20.80 4.35 8.30
CA GLN A 202 19.53 4.64 7.65
C GLN A 202 19.49 6.07 7.13
N GLN A 203 19.90 7.04 7.95
CA GLN A 203 19.96 8.44 7.54
C GLN A 203 20.96 8.66 6.40
N THR A 204 22.12 8.01 6.44
CA THR A 204 23.13 8.09 5.37
C THR A 204 22.58 7.57 4.04
N LEU A 205 21.91 6.43 4.06
CA LEU A 205 21.27 5.88 2.87
C LEU A 205 20.12 6.79 2.38
N LEU A 206 19.36 7.39 3.29
CA LEU A 206 18.23 8.27 2.96
C LEU A 206 18.73 9.56 2.32
N ASP A 207 19.82 10.13 2.84
CA ASP A 207 20.48 11.33 2.30
C ASP A 207 21.08 11.08 0.91
N SER A 208 21.34 9.82 0.55
CA SER A 208 21.80 9.44 -0.79
C SER A 208 20.69 9.46 -1.85
N VAL A 209 19.42 9.46 -1.43
CA VAL A 209 18.26 9.50 -2.34
C VAL A 209 17.97 10.96 -2.72
N PRO A 210 18.15 11.37 -3.99
CA PRO A 210 18.09 12.79 -4.37
C PRO A 210 16.75 13.49 -4.07
N ILE A 211 15.66 12.73 -4.05
CA ILE A 211 14.30 13.21 -3.80
C ILE A 211 13.78 12.88 -2.39
N ALA A 212 14.64 12.44 -1.47
CA ALA A 212 14.25 11.99 -0.13
C ALA A 212 13.40 13.01 0.64
N SER A 213 13.79 14.28 0.64
CA SER A 213 13.03 15.32 1.35
C SER A 213 11.61 15.48 0.80
N ASN A 214 11.41 15.36 -0.51
CA ASN A 214 10.08 15.40 -1.11
C ASN A 214 9.25 14.20 -0.66
N ILE A 215 9.85 13.00 -0.65
CA ILE A 215 9.19 11.76 -0.21
C ILE A 215 8.78 11.84 1.25
N LEU A 216 9.69 12.23 2.15
CA LEU A 216 9.39 12.36 3.57
C LEU A 216 8.27 13.38 3.82
N ASN A 217 8.26 14.49 3.07
CA ASN A 217 7.19 15.47 3.14
C ASN A 217 5.83 14.90 2.70
N ALA A 218 5.83 14.10 1.64
CA ALA A 218 4.63 13.46 1.08
C ALA A 218 4.05 12.37 1.98
N LEU A 219 4.91 11.64 2.71
CA LEU A 219 4.52 10.53 3.59
C LEU A 219 4.16 10.96 5.02
N ARG A 220 4.16 12.26 5.32
CA ARG A 220 3.72 12.73 6.64
C ARG A 220 2.26 12.37 6.87
N VAL A 221 1.97 11.99 8.11
CA VAL A 221 0.62 11.71 8.58
C VAL A 221 0.38 12.46 9.89
N LEU A 222 -0.80 13.07 10.02
CA LEU A 222 -1.25 13.72 11.25
C LEU A 222 -1.65 12.66 12.29
N ASP A 223 -1.36 12.91 13.57
CA ASP A 223 -1.71 11.96 14.63
C ASP A 223 -3.22 11.68 14.65
N SER A 224 -3.59 10.41 14.88
CA SER A 224 -5.01 10.01 14.84
C SER A 224 -5.87 10.79 15.86
N SER A 225 -5.32 11.17 17.02
CA SER A 225 -6.07 11.97 18.00
C SER A 225 -6.32 13.40 17.53
N GLU A 226 -5.44 13.97 16.70
CA GLU A 226 -5.64 15.28 16.08
C GLU A 226 -6.61 15.20 14.91
N VAL A 227 -6.56 14.12 14.12
CA VAL A 227 -7.51 13.87 13.03
C VAL A 227 -8.94 13.82 13.55
N GLU A 228 -9.19 13.16 14.68
CA GLU A 228 -10.54 13.06 15.26
C GLU A 228 -11.11 14.41 15.75
N LEU A 229 -10.27 15.44 15.94
CA LEU A 229 -10.72 16.78 16.29
C LEU A 229 -11.18 17.61 15.09
N ILE A 230 -10.90 17.15 13.86
CA ILE A 230 -11.29 17.86 12.65
C ILE A 230 -12.81 17.79 12.49
N ALA A 231 -13.43 18.95 12.30
CA ALA A 231 -14.86 19.08 12.06
C ALA A 231 -15.14 20.26 11.13
N PRO A 232 -16.24 20.23 10.34
CA PRO A 232 -16.60 21.33 9.46
C PRO A 232 -16.70 22.68 10.18
N GLY A 233 -16.06 23.72 9.63
CA GLY A 233 -16.09 25.09 10.13
C GLY A 233 -15.25 25.36 11.39
N ARG A 234 -14.47 24.38 11.86
CA ARG A 234 -13.62 24.56 13.04
C ARG A 234 -12.38 25.40 12.69
N ALA A 235 -12.19 26.50 13.43
CA ALA A 235 -11.13 27.47 13.15
C ALA A 235 -9.72 26.91 13.38
N GLU A 236 -9.56 25.93 14.25
CA GLU A 236 -8.30 25.26 14.55
C GLU A 236 -8.06 24.02 13.68
N ASN A 237 -8.82 23.84 12.60
CA ASN A 237 -8.51 22.82 11.60
C ASN A 237 -7.11 23.06 11.00
N PRO A 238 -6.40 22.01 10.59
CA PRO A 238 -5.12 22.15 9.88
C PRO A 238 -5.26 23.01 8.61
N ASP A 239 -4.20 23.71 8.21
CA ASP A 239 -4.21 24.65 7.09
C ASP A 239 -4.70 24.03 5.77
N ASN A 240 -4.35 22.76 5.51
CA ASN A 240 -4.80 22.04 4.32
C ASN A 240 -6.30 21.73 4.34
N VAL A 241 -6.87 21.48 5.52
CA VAL A 241 -8.32 21.33 5.73
C VAL A 241 -9.03 22.67 5.55
N LEU A 242 -8.55 23.73 6.20
CA LEU A 242 -9.11 25.09 6.05
C LEU A 242 -9.10 25.54 4.57
N ARG A 243 -8.10 25.11 3.79
CA ARG A 243 -8.02 25.32 2.35
C ARG A 243 -9.02 24.50 1.55
N ALA A 244 -9.20 23.23 1.90
CA ALA A 244 -10.20 22.39 1.25
C ALA A 244 -11.63 22.92 1.51
N GLU A 245 -11.94 23.33 2.74
CA GLU A 245 -13.26 23.82 3.14
C GLU A 245 -13.68 25.09 2.40
N ARG A 246 -12.76 26.02 2.17
CA ARG A 246 -13.05 27.24 1.42
C ARG A 246 -13.24 27.01 -0.08
N ILE A 247 -12.77 25.87 -0.61
CA ILE A 247 -12.92 25.49 -2.01
C ILE A 247 -14.20 24.67 -2.21
N ILE A 248 -14.44 23.69 -1.35
CA ILE A 248 -15.62 22.82 -1.38
C ILE A 248 -16.36 22.99 -0.06
N THR A 249 -17.49 23.70 -0.07
CA THR A 249 -18.39 23.80 1.10
C THR A 249 -19.21 22.51 1.26
N PRO A 250 -19.85 22.28 2.42
CA PRO A 250 -20.77 21.14 2.59
C PRO A 250 -21.86 21.10 1.51
N GLU A 251 -22.43 22.26 1.15
CA GLU A 251 -23.46 22.35 0.11
C GLU A 251 -22.90 21.98 -1.26
N LEU A 252 -21.68 22.41 -1.57
CA LEU A 252 -21.04 22.08 -2.83
C LEU A 252 -20.69 20.60 -2.91
N PHE A 253 -20.27 19.99 -1.80
CA PHE A 253 -19.97 18.57 -1.72
C PHE A 253 -21.19 17.71 -2.09
N VAL A 254 -22.35 17.95 -1.48
CA VAL A 254 -23.57 17.18 -1.79
C VAL A 254 -24.12 17.48 -3.19
N GLN A 255 -23.79 18.63 -3.78
CA GLN A 255 -24.11 18.92 -5.18
C GLN A 255 -23.19 18.20 -6.17
N ILE A 256 -21.91 18.03 -5.85
CA ILE A 256 -20.99 17.23 -6.69
C ILE A 256 -21.33 15.74 -6.56
N PHE A 257 -21.71 15.30 -5.35
CA PHE A 257 -21.98 13.89 -5.05
C PHE A 257 -23.42 13.66 -4.56
N PRO A 258 -24.45 13.95 -5.36
CA PRO A 258 -25.86 13.80 -4.95
C PRO A 258 -26.28 12.38 -4.60
N CYS A 259 -25.40 11.39 -4.79
CA CYS A 259 -25.65 9.97 -4.56
C CYS A 259 -24.57 9.34 -3.66
N HIS A 260 -23.79 10.11 -2.90
CA HIS A 260 -22.78 9.50 -2.04
C HIS A 260 -23.43 8.63 -0.96
N LEU A 261 -22.77 7.56 -0.56
CA LEU A 261 -23.17 6.82 0.65
C LEU A 261 -22.91 7.68 1.90
N PRO A 262 -23.69 7.49 2.99
CA PRO A 262 -23.54 8.26 4.22
C PRO A 262 -22.13 8.20 4.84
N GLU A 263 -21.43 7.07 4.68
CA GLU A 263 -20.06 6.89 5.16
C GLU A 263 -19.05 7.81 4.43
N TYR A 264 -19.32 8.15 3.17
CA TYR A 264 -18.60 9.17 2.42
C TYR A 264 -19.12 10.57 2.79
N SER A 265 -19.06 10.91 4.07
CA SER A 265 -19.51 12.19 4.59
C SER A 265 -18.49 13.30 4.35
N TYR A 266 -18.97 14.55 4.34
CA TYR A 266 -18.10 15.73 4.25
C TYR A 266 -17.10 15.80 5.41
N GLU A 267 -17.50 15.45 6.64
CA GLU A 267 -16.59 15.39 7.79
C GLU A 267 -15.47 14.35 7.58
N ASN A 268 -15.80 13.15 7.11
CA ASN A 268 -14.81 12.12 6.82
C ASN A 268 -13.86 12.54 5.70
N TRP A 269 -14.35 13.29 4.70
CA TRP A 269 -13.51 13.87 3.66
C TRP A 269 -12.51 14.89 4.23
N LEU A 270 -12.94 15.78 5.14
CA LEU A 270 -12.04 16.72 5.82
C LEU A 270 -11.01 16.01 6.71
N LYS A 271 -11.44 15.01 7.48
CA LYS A 271 -10.55 14.17 8.31
C LYS A 271 -9.48 13.49 7.46
N ALA A 272 -9.86 12.94 6.31
CA ALA A 272 -8.93 12.32 5.37
C ALA A 272 -7.90 13.31 4.80
N ILE A 273 -8.30 14.54 4.47
CA ILE A 273 -7.38 15.59 4.03
C ILE A 273 -6.42 15.95 5.15
N GLY A 274 -6.93 16.20 6.37
CA GLY A 274 -6.09 16.56 7.50
C GLY A 274 -5.11 15.47 7.90
N ALA A 275 -5.49 14.19 7.78
CA ALA A 275 -4.62 13.06 8.02
C ALA A 275 -3.37 13.05 7.11
N LEU A 276 -3.45 13.63 5.90
CA LEU A 276 -2.41 13.55 4.87
C LEU A 276 -2.01 14.96 4.40
N PRO A 277 -1.20 15.69 5.19
CA PRO A 277 -0.94 17.13 5.03
C PRO A 277 -0.26 17.55 3.73
N ASP A 278 0.36 16.64 2.97
CA ASP A 278 0.89 16.98 1.65
C ASP A 278 -0.22 17.27 0.63
N PHE A 279 -1.41 16.65 0.80
CA PHE A 279 -2.58 16.95 0.00
C PHE A 279 -3.14 18.31 0.40
N CYS A 280 -3.28 19.22 -0.58
CA CYS A 280 -3.68 20.61 -0.35
C CYS A 280 -2.75 21.37 0.61
N LYS A 281 -1.45 21.05 0.66
CA LYS A 281 -0.45 21.81 1.44
C LYS A 281 -0.35 23.28 1.03
N ASP A 282 0.35 24.05 1.84
CA ASP A 282 0.79 25.38 1.43
C ASP A 282 2.04 25.30 0.55
N TYR A 283 2.01 25.98 -0.60
CA TYR A 283 3.10 26.07 -1.56
C TYR A 283 3.95 27.35 -1.38
N GLY A 284 3.59 28.20 -0.42
CA GLY A 284 4.35 29.39 -0.06
C GLY A 284 4.25 30.51 -1.10
N ALA A 285 5.09 31.53 -0.92
CA ALA A 285 5.05 32.74 -1.75
C ALA A 285 5.44 32.46 -3.20
N GLY A 286 4.57 32.84 -4.14
CA GLY A 286 4.81 32.71 -5.59
C GLY A 286 4.03 31.60 -6.28
N GLN A 287 3.31 30.76 -5.54
CA GLN A 287 2.36 29.79 -6.07
C GLN A 287 0.96 30.04 -5.48
N ASP A 288 -0.07 29.73 -6.26
CA ASP A 288 -1.45 29.82 -5.82
C ASP A 288 -1.88 28.49 -5.19
N SER A 289 -1.68 28.38 -3.87
CA SER A 289 -2.02 27.16 -3.10
C SER A 289 -3.48 26.75 -3.27
N ASP A 290 -4.41 27.69 -3.49
CA ASP A 290 -5.84 27.40 -3.59
C ASP A 290 -6.20 26.85 -4.95
N LYS A 291 -5.62 27.44 -5.99
CA LYS A 291 -5.73 26.93 -7.34
C LYS A 291 -5.15 25.52 -7.44
N ILE A 292 -3.98 25.28 -6.85
CA ILE A 292 -3.37 23.95 -6.82
C ILE A 292 -4.24 22.97 -6.02
N CYS A 293 -4.69 23.34 -4.82
CA CYS A 293 -5.58 22.49 -4.03
C CYS A 293 -6.89 22.16 -4.78
N LYS A 294 -7.52 23.15 -5.43
CA LYS A 294 -8.73 22.93 -6.25
C LYS A 294 -8.45 21.97 -7.40
N LYS A 295 -7.30 22.10 -8.08
CA LYS A 295 -6.83 21.15 -9.11
C LYS A 295 -6.69 19.73 -8.54
N LEU A 296 -6.03 19.57 -7.38
CA LEU A 296 -5.85 18.27 -6.73
C LEU A 296 -7.18 17.62 -6.34
N ILE A 297 -8.10 18.40 -5.73
CA ILE A 297 -9.44 17.94 -5.35
C ILE A 297 -10.22 17.43 -6.57
N ILE A 298 -10.27 18.22 -7.65
CA ILE A 298 -10.99 17.86 -8.87
C ILE A 298 -10.43 16.57 -9.48
N ALA A 299 -9.10 16.43 -9.57
CA ALA A 299 -8.47 15.22 -10.08
C ALA A 299 -8.77 14.00 -9.20
N ALA A 300 -8.66 14.14 -7.88
CA ALA A 300 -8.97 13.07 -6.93
C ALA A 300 -10.44 12.63 -7.05
N PHE A 301 -11.38 13.57 -7.16
CA PHE A 301 -12.79 13.28 -7.38
C PHE A 301 -13.07 12.57 -8.70
N ALA A 302 -12.39 12.96 -9.78
CA ALA A 302 -12.51 12.28 -11.06
C ALA A 302 -12.00 10.83 -11.01
N HIS A 303 -10.85 10.60 -10.37
CA HIS A 303 -10.31 9.25 -10.22
C HIS A 303 -11.15 8.39 -9.30
N ASN A 304 -11.42 8.85 -8.08
CA ASN A 304 -12.20 8.11 -7.09
C ASN A 304 -13.64 7.86 -7.57
N GLY A 305 -14.22 8.81 -8.31
CA GLY A 305 -15.54 8.64 -8.92
C GLY A 305 -15.56 7.61 -10.03
N GLN A 306 -14.45 7.37 -10.73
CA GLN A 306 -14.35 6.24 -11.65
C GLN A 306 -14.34 4.91 -10.89
N GLU A 307 -13.62 4.83 -9.76
CA GLU A 307 -13.51 3.60 -8.96
C GLU A 307 -14.82 3.23 -8.25
N THR A 308 -15.51 4.23 -7.71
CA THR A 308 -16.61 4.01 -6.75
C THR A 308 -17.97 4.47 -7.24
N GLY A 309 -18.04 4.97 -8.46
CA GLY A 309 -19.27 5.53 -9.02
C GLY A 309 -20.17 4.50 -9.68
N ASN A 310 -21.47 4.82 -9.77
CA ASN A 310 -22.46 4.01 -10.48
C ASN A 310 -22.13 3.95 -11.98
N ASN A 311 -21.50 5.01 -12.50
CA ASN A 311 -21.04 5.13 -13.88
C ASN A 311 -22.14 4.85 -14.93
N SER A 312 -23.40 5.10 -14.55
CA SER A 312 -24.57 4.81 -15.38
C SER A 312 -24.85 5.97 -16.33
N PRO A 313 -24.88 5.74 -17.66
CA PRO A 313 -25.29 6.76 -18.62
C PRO A 313 -26.74 7.25 -18.43
N ALA A 314 -27.56 6.49 -17.70
CA ALA A 314 -28.95 6.78 -17.40
C ALA A 314 -29.19 7.10 -15.91
N GLY A 315 -28.15 7.50 -15.18
CA GLY A 315 -28.26 7.79 -13.75
C GLY A 315 -29.23 8.93 -13.46
N SER A 316 -29.91 8.83 -12.32
CA SER A 316 -30.93 9.81 -11.93
C SER A 316 -31.01 10.00 -10.42
N VAL A 317 -31.51 11.16 -10.00
CA VAL A 317 -31.84 11.43 -8.59
C VAL A 317 -32.82 10.40 -8.04
N THR A 318 -33.81 9.99 -8.84
CA THR A 318 -34.79 8.96 -8.45
C THR A 318 -34.13 7.63 -8.12
N GLU A 319 -33.11 7.23 -8.89
CA GLU A 319 -32.33 6.03 -8.60
C GLU A 319 -31.57 6.18 -7.27
N CYS A 320 -30.96 7.33 -7.03
CA CYS A 320 -30.23 7.59 -5.78
C CYS A 320 -31.16 7.55 -4.56
N GLN A 321 -32.32 8.20 -4.64
CA GLN A 321 -33.36 8.15 -3.61
C GLN A 321 -33.85 6.71 -3.35
N SER A 322 -34.08 5.94 -4.42
CA SER A 322 -34.57 4.55 -4.30
C SER A 322 -33.56 3.62 -3.63
N ASN A 323 -32.26 3.90 -3.79
CA ASN A 323 -31.18 3.16 -3.15
C ASN A 323 -30.77 3.73 -1.78
N GLY A 324 -31.39 4.83 -1.32
CA GLY A 324 -31.01 5.49 -0.07
C GLY A 324 -29.65 6.19 -0.12
N TRP A 325 -29.26 6.70 -1.29
CA TRP A 325 -27.98 7.34 -1.54
C TRP A 325 -28.08 8.86 -1.61
N GLY A 326 -27.15 9.56 -0.97
CA GLY A 326 -27.02 11.01 -0.97
C GLY A 326 -27.96 11.71 0.01
N GLU A 327 -28.13 13.01 -0.21
CA GLU A 327 -28.87 13.92 0.68
C GLU A 327 -29.85 14.79 -0.10
N GLU A 328 -30.92 15.21 0.57
CA GLU A 328 -32.01 16.01 -0.01
C GLU A 328 -31.52 17.28 -0.73
N ALA A 329 -30.50 17.94 -0.19
CA ALA A 329 -29.93 19.16 -0.78
C ALA A 329 -29.28 18.88 -2.16
N GLY A 330 -28.58 17.76 -2.30
CA GLY A 330 -28.01 17.33 -3.58
C GLY A 330 -29.08 16.92 -4.58
N TRP A 331 -30.08 16.16 -4.13
CA TRP A 331 -31.22 15.75 -4.95
C TRP A 331 -32.03 16.93 -5.48
N SER A 332 -32.36 17.87 -4.61
CA SER A 332 -33.12 19.08 -4.96
C SER A 332 -32.38 19.89 -6.02
N PHE A 333 -31.08 20.09 -5.84
CA PHE A 333 -30.26 20.83 -6.78
C PHE A 333 -30.31 20.23 -8.20
N TRP A 334 -30.13 18.92 -8.35
CA TRP A 334 -30.15 18.28 -9.66
C TRP A 334 -31.55 18.10 -10.23
N THR A 335 -32.57 17.96 -9.37
CA THR A 335 -33.97 17.99 -9.81
C THR A 335 -34.31 19.32 -10.47
N ASP A 336 -33.90 20.43 -9.84
CA ASP A 336 -34.12 21.77 -10.38
C ASP A 336 -33.27 22.04 -11.63
N LYS A 337 -32.01 21.58 -11.63
CA LYS A 337 -31.04 21.87 -12.70
C LYS A 337 -31.29 21.08 -13.98
N THR A 338 -31.67 19.81 -13.88
CA THR A 338 -31.73 18.88 -15.03
C THR A 338 -33.01 18.05 -15.07
N GLY A 339 -33.98 18.31 -14.20
CA GLY A 339 -35.15 17.43 -14.03
C GLY A 339 -34.80 16.09 -13.37
N GLY A 340 -33.66 16.02 -12.68
CA GLY A 340 -33.20 14.83 -11.94
C GLY A 340 -32.32 13.88 -12.75
N SER A 341 -31.94 14.23 -13.99
CA SER A 341 -30.95 13.48 -14.77
C SER A 341 -29.52 13.76 -14.27
N LEU A 342 -28.71 12.72 -14.08
CA LEU A 342 -27.35 12.84 -13.56
C LEU A 342 -26.32 12.33 -14.57
N ASP A 343 -25.35 13.18 -14.92
CA ASP A 343 -24.18 12.74 -15.69
C ASP A 343 -23.35 11.73 -14.85
N PRO A 344 -22.73 10.70 -15.47
CA PRO A 344 -21.82 9.79 -14.77
C PRO A 344 -20.77 10.46 -13.89
N ALA A 345 -20.35 11.68 -14.21
CA ALA A 345 -19.41 12.47 -13.41
C ALA A 345 -19.87 12.79 -11.99
N PHE A 346 -21.19 12.87 -11.75
CA PHE A 346 -21.78 13.22 -10.45
C PHE A 346 -22.38 12.00 -9.74
N GLN A 347 -21.95 10.79 -10.10
CA GLN A 347 -22.46 9.53 -9.54
C GLN A 347 -21.39 8.79 -8.72
N ALA A 348 -20.37 9.49 -8.21
CA ALA A 348 -19.29 8.91 -7.41
C ALA A 348 -19.76 8.46 -6.01
N PHE A 349 -18.94 7.64 -5.35
CA PHE A 349 -19.11 7.28 -3.93
C PHE A 349 -20.37 6.50 -3.58
N VAL A 350 -20.89 5.71 -4.54
CA VAL A 350 -22.02 4.78 -4.31
C VAL A 350 -21.55 3.39 -3.87
N HIS A 351 -20.23 3.13 -3.92
CA HIS A 351 -19.62 1.86 -3.54
C HIS A 351 -18.50 2.07 -2.51
N LEU A 352 -18.66 1.43 -1.35
CA LEU A 352 -17.64 1.34 -0.30
C LEU A 352 -16.79 0.08 -0.40
N ARG A 353 -17.33 -0.96 -1.03
CA ARG A 353 -16.79 -2.30 -1.11
C ARG A 353 -16.88 -2.79 -2.55
N GLU A 354 -15.89 -3.56 -2.98
CA GLU A 354 -15.87 -4.18 -4.29
C GLU A 354 -17.09 -5.10 -4.45
N SER A 355 -17.85 -4.96 -5.54
CA SER A 355 -18.96 -5.85 -5.83
C SER A 355 -18.45 -7.25 -6.23
N PRO A 356 -18.97 -8.36 -5.66
CA PRO A 356 -20.22 -8.48 -4.90
C PRO A 356 -20.06 -8.50 -3.36
N PHE A 357 -18.90 -8.13 -2.83
CA PHE A 357 -18.59 -8.25 -1.41
C PHE A 357 -19.38 -7.22 -0.58
N THR A 358 -20.07 -7.73 0.43
CA THR A 358 -20.85 -6.91 1.40
C THR A 358 -20.35 -7.10 2.84
N ALA A 359 -19.60 -8.18 3.10
CA ALA A 359 -18.94 -8.51 4.35
C ALA A 359 -17.77 -9.47 4.06
N ASP A 360 -16.94 -9.73 5.06
CA ASP A 360 -15.90 -10.75 4.98
C ASP A 360 -16.51 -12.14 4.71
N THR A 361 -15.80 -12.94 3.93
CA THR A 361 -16.28 -14.26 3.47
C THR A 361 -15.25 -15.34 3.80
N ALA A 362 -15.69 -16.57 4.06
CA ALA A 362 -14.77 -17.66 4.36
C ALA A 362 -13.89 -18.07 3.17
N THR A 363 -14.32 -17.82 1.92
CA THR A 363 -13.53 -18.12 0.72
C THR A 363 -13.69 -17.09 -0.40
N SER A 364 -12.58 -16.59 -0.93
CA SER A 364 -12.48 -15.57 -1.97
C SER A 364 -11.07 -15.52 -2.59
N GLN A 365 -10.93 -14.84 -3.73
CA GLN A 365 -9.59 -14.56 -4.29
C GLN A 365 -8.75 -13.58 -3.45
N TYR A 366 -9.38 -12.95 -2.45
CA TYR A 366 -8.78 -11.99 -1.52
C TYR A 366 -8.59 -12.57 -0.13
N ASP A 367 -8.73 -13.91 -0.01
CA ASP A 367 -8.40 -14.61 1.21
C ASP A 367 -6.95 -14.39 1.54
N CYS A 368 -6.73 -14.11 2.80
CA CYS A 368 -5.40 -14.00 3.31
C CYS A 368 -4.77 -15.38 3.46
N LYS A 369 -3.56 -15.51 2.91
CA LYS A 369 -2.72 -16.69 3.04
C LYS A 369 -1.86 -16.51 4.28
N ASP A 370 -1.80 -17.49 5.16
CA ASP A 370 -0.98 -17.36 6.37
C ASP A 370 0.53 -17.35 6.07
N ALA A 371 1.34 -17.12 7.10
CA ALA A 371 2.79 -16.98 6.99
C ALA A 371 3.52 -18.24 6.45
N THR A 372 2.86 -19.41 6.40
CA THR A 372 3.43 -20.61 5.75
C THR A 372 3.35 -20.53 4.22
N GLN A 373 2.35 -19.81 3.71
CA GLN A 373 2.00 -19.73 2.29
C GLN A 373 2.44 -18.42 1.64
N ASP A 374 2.48 -17.32 2.39
CA ASP A 374 2.81 -15.99 1.89
C ASP A 374 3.84 -15.30 2.81
N PHE A 375 4.87 -14.72 2.19
CA PHE A 375 5.93 -13.99 2.89
C PHE A 375 5.40 -12.72 3.54
N TRP A 376 4.48 -12.01 2.89
CA TRP A 376 3.92 -10.78 3.44
C TRP A 376 3.18 -11.01 4.75
N SER A 377 2.67 -12.22 4.95
CA SER A 377 1.98 -12.62 6.17
C SER A 377 2.88 -12.78 7.40
N VAL A 378 4.21 -12.67 7.22
CA VAL A 378 5.20 -12.56 8.31
C VAL A 378 5.20 -11.15 8.92
N PHE A 379 4.87 -10.13 8.12
CA PHE A 379 4.99 -8.71 8.47
C PHE A 379 3.63 -8.06 8.69
N TYR A 380 2.67 -8.48 7.88
CA TYR A 380 1.29 -8.08 7.97
C TYR A 380 0.57 -9.31 8.48
N PRO A 381 -0.05 -9.28 9.64
CA PRO A 381 -0.68 -10.47 10.20
C PRO A 381 -1.95 -10.84 9.41
N CYS A 382 -2.34 -12.11 9.52
CA CYS A 382 -3.40 -12.72 8.73
C CYS A 382 -4.46 -13.34 9.66
N PRO A 383 -5.40 -12.55 10.22
CA PRO A 383 -6.46 -13.10 11.05
C PRO A 383 -7.35 -14.03 10.21
N GLY A 384 -7.67 -15.21 10.75
CA GLY A 384 -8.61 -16.12 10.12
C GLY A 384 -9.99 -15.46 9.96
N ASN A 385 -10.65 -15.71 8.82
CA ASN A 385 -11.99 -15.22 8.46
C ASN A 385 -12.10 -13.75 8.02
N VAL A 386 -11.00 -13.12 7.63
CA VAL A 386 -10.98 -11.76 7.07
C VAL A 386 -10.60 -11.80 5.59
N THR A 387 -11.29 -11.00 4.75
CA THR A 387 -10.96 -10.90 3.31
C THR A 387 -10.60 -9.47 2.91
N TYR A 388 -9.56 -9.35 2.10
CA TYR A 388 -8.96 -8.07 1.71
C TYR A 388 -9.39 -7.64 0.31
N PHE A 389 -10.69 -7.71 0.03
CA PHE A 389 -11.30 -7.17 -1.20
C PHE A 389 -11.26 -5.62 -1.20
N GLY A 390 -11.55 -5.01 -2.34
CA GLY A 390 -11.52 -3.56 -2.49
C GLY A 390 -12.39 -2.81 -1.49
N ARG A 391 -11.82 -1.89 -0.71
CA ARG A 391 -12.57 -0.96 0.17
C ARG A 391 -12.14 0.50 0.00
N GLY A 392 -13.06 1.41 0.29
CA GLY A 392 -12.81 2.86 0.28
C GLY A 392 -12.69 3.44 -1.14
N SER A 393 -12.34 4.73 -1.22
CA SER A 393 -12.33 5.49 -2.46
C SER A 393 -11.27 5.05 -3.46
N HIS A 394 -10.20 4.40 -2.98
CA HIS A 394 -9.17 3.80 -3.82
C HIS A 394 -9.43 2.32 -4.14
N GLN A 395 -10.37 1.67 -3.45
CA GLN A 395 -10.56 0.21 -3.50
C GLN A 395 -9.28 -0.56 -3.10
N VAL A 396 -8.74 -0.25 -1.91
CA VAL A 396 -7.56 -0.95 -1.35
C VAL A 396 -7.86 -2.45 -1.29
N THR A 397 -6.98 -3.24 -1.90
CA THR A 397 -7.17 -4.67 -2.14
C THR A 397 -5.88 -5.41 -1.80
N TYR A 398 -5.96 -6.68 -1.41
CA TYR A 398 -4.85 -7.51 -0.93
C TYR A 398 -4.30 -7.11 0.44
N GLN A 399 -4.01 -8.12 1.25
CA GLN A 399 -3.57 -7.96 2.62
C GLN A 399 -2.34 -7.07 2.78
N ALA A 400 -1.35 -7.21 1.89
CA ALA A 400 -0.12 -6.43 2.00
C ALA A 400 -0.36 -4.93 1.86
N ASN A 401 -1.33 -4.53 1.03
CA ASN A 401 -1.70 -3.12 0.89
C ASN A 401 -2.49 -2.60 2.09
N TYR A 402 -3.33 -3.44 2.72
CA TYR A 402 -3.96 -3.08 3.99
C TYR A 402 -2.90 -2.88 5.07
N GLY A 403 -1.91 -3.77 5.17
CA GLY A 403 -0.78 -3.63 6.09
C GLY A 403 0.04 -2.36 5.84
N LEU A 404 0.39 -2.07 4.59
CA LEU A 404 1.11 -0.85 4.19
C LEU A 404 0.30 0.43 4.45
N PHE A 405 -1.00 0.41 4.17
CA PHE A 405 -1.86 1.54 4.46
C PHE A 405 -2.00 1.74 5.96
N SER A 406 -2.17 0.65 6.71
CA SER A 406 -2.27 0.66 8.17
C SER A 406 -1.03 1.23 8.82
N ILE A 407 0.15 0.77 8.40
CA ILE A 407 1.42 1.26 8.96
C ILE A 407 1.65 2.73 8.60
N SER A 408 1.24 3.16 7.41
CA SER A 408 1.35 4.56 7.00
C SER A 408 0.47 5.46 7.85
N ILE A 409 -0.80 5.09 8.05
CA ILE A 409 -1.81 6.00 8.62
C ILE A 409 -2.05 5.81 10.12
N LYS A 410 -1.75 4.63 10.67
CA LYS A 410 -1.94 4.28 12.09
C LYS A 410 -0.62 4.02 12.82
N ASN A 411 0.51 3.94 12.09
CA ASN A 411 1.79 3.47 12.63
C ASN A 411 1.68 2.08 13.29
N ASP A 412 0.74 1.26 12.80
CA ASP A 412 0.47 -0.09 13.28
C ASP A 412 -0.03 -0.94 12.10
N ALA A 413 0.71 -1.98 11.72
CA ALA A 413 0.32 -2.89 10.64
C ALA A 413 -0.88 -3.76 11.00
N PHE A 414 -1.07 -4.07 12.29
CA PHE A 414 -2.09 -5.00 12.78
C PHE A 414 -3.48 -4.38 12.69
N TYR A 415 -3.58 -3.06 12.83
CA TYR A 415 -4.86 -2.37 12.96
C TYR A 415 -5.82 -2.65 11.79
N LEU A 416 -5.45 -2.37 10.54
CA LEU A 416 -6.31 -2.64 9.37
C LEU A 416 -6.19 -4.08 8.85
N CYS A 417 -5.17 -4.83 9.26
CA CYS A 417 -5.18 -6.28 9.07
C CYS A 417 -6.31 -6.92 9.88
N ASN A 418 -6.53 -6.48 11.13
CA ASN A 418 -7.58 -6.97 12.01
C ASN A 418 -8.94 -6.29 11.76
N ASN A 419 -8.94 -5.05 11.29
CA ASN A 419 -10.15 -4.23 11.11
C ASN A 419 -10.25 -3.63 9.70
N PRO A 420 -10.19 -4.43 8.62
CA PRO A 420 -10.19 -3.86 7.26
C PRO A 420 -11.49 -3.15 6.91
N ASP A 421 -12.60 -3.46 7.59
CA ASP A 421 -13.87 -2.79 7.38
C ASP A 421 -13.85 -1.30 7.74
N GLU A 422 -12.91 -0.85 8.57
CA GLU A 422 -12.74 0.57 8.86
C GLU A 422 -12.34 1.40 7.63
N VAL A 423 -11.71 0.77 6.63
CA VAL A 423 -11.44 1.40 5.32
C VAL A 423 -12.73 1.72 4.57
N ALA A 424 -13.85 1.05 4.89
CA ALA A 424 -15.16 1.40 4.36
C ALA A 424 -15.93 2.36 5.28
N THR A 425 -15.85 2.18 6.60
CA THR A 425 -16.83 2.80 7.52
C THR A 425 -16.35 4.08 8.21
N THR A 426 -15.07 4.46 8.08
CA THR A 426 -14.48 5.64 8.74
C THR A 426 -13.90 6.62 7.72
N TYR A 427 -13.26 7.71 8.17
CA TYR A 427 -12.52 8.65 7.31
C TYR A 427 -11.45 7.97 6.44
N LEU A 428 -11.04 6.74 6.80
CA LEU A 428 -10.13 5.93 5.99
C LEU A 428 -10.68 5.62 4.59
N ASN A 429 -12.00 5.71 4.39
CA ASN A 429 -12.59 5.57 3.07
C ASN A 429 -12.04 6.59 2.07
N PHE A 430 -12.01 7.87 2.42
CA PHE A 430 -11.38 8.92 1.62
C PHE A 430 -9.86 8.91 1.76
N ALA A 431 -9.35 8.63 2.96
CA ALA A 431 -7.91 8.66 3.20
C ALA A 431 -7.17 7.64 2.34
N SER A 432 -7.80 6.51 1.99
CA SER A 432 -7.22 5.54 1.04
C SER A 432 -6.87 6.15 -0.32
N GLY A 433 -7.76 6.96 -0.91
CA GLY A 433 -7.52 7.63 -2.19
C GLY A 433 -6.51 8.77 -2.10
N ILE A 434 -6.55 9.53 -1.00
CA ILE A 434 -5.58 10.60 -0.77
C ILE A 434 -4.20 10.01 -0.51
N TRP A 435 -4.09 8.94 0.29
CA TRP A 435 -2.84 8.24 0.59
C TRP A 435 -2.19 7.75 -0.69
N PHE A 436 -2.96 7.11 -1.57
CA PHE A 436 -2.46 6.71 -2.88
C PHE A 436 -1.97 7.91 -3.72
N SER A 437 -2.70 9.03 -3.67
CA SER A 437 -2.38 10.23 -4.46
C SER A 437 -1.09 10.91 -4.00
N VAL A 438 -0.78 10.89 -2.70
CA VAL A 438 0.44 11.50 -2.13
C VAL A 438 1.64 10.55 -2.12
N THR A 439 1.41 9.23 -2.11
CA THR A 439 2.48 8.23 -1.95
C THR A 439 3.15 7.92 -3.29
N PRO A 440 4.43 8.30 -3.50
CA PRO A 440 5.18 7.90 -4.69
C PRO A 440 5.47 6.39 -4.66
N GLN A 441 5.48 5.76 -5.84
CA GLN A 441 5.73 4.33 -6.00
C GLN A 441 6.71 4.13 -7.14
N SER A 442 8.01 4.17 -6.84
CA SER A 442 9.08 4.06 -7.83
C SER A 442 8.81 2.92 -8.84
N PRO A 443 8.93 3.17 -10.16
CA PRO A 443 9.44 4.38 -10.82
C PRO A 443 8.41 5.53 -10.98
N LYS A 444 7.20 5.38 -10.46
CA LYS A 444 6.10 6.35 -10.61
C LYS A 444 6.22 7.49 -9.57
N PRO A 445 6.10 8.76 -9.98
CA PRO A 445 5.90 9.86 -9.03
C PRO A 445 4.55 9.74 -8.33
N SER A 446 4.31 10.53 -7.29
CA SER A 446 2.96 10.68 -6.74
C SER A 446 2.08 11.49 -7.69
N MET A 447 0.76 11.29 -7.62
CA MET A 447 -0.19 12.06 -8.42
C MET A 447 -0.19 13.54 -8.03
N VAL A 448 0.02 13.84 -6.75
CA VAL A 448 0.17 15.23 -6.27
C VAL A 448 1.35 15.91 -6.97
N TRP A 449 2.50 15.24 -7.07
CA TRP A 449 3.69 15.83 -7.71
C TRP A 449 3.53 16.08 -9.20
N VAL A 450 2.76 15.24 -9.89
CA VAL A 450 2.40 15.45 -11.29
C VAL A 450 1.56 16.73 -11.47
N LEU A 451 0.62 16.98 -10.55
CA LEU A 451 -0.36 18.05 -10.67
C LEU A 451 0.11 19.38 -10.07
N ASP A 452 0.97 19.35 -9.04
CA ASP A 452 1.52 20.55 -8.39
C ASP A 452 2.82 21.05 -9.05
N GLY A 453 3.41 20.26 -9.94
CA GLY A 453 4.64 20.58 -10.68
C GLY A 453 5.94 20.20 -9.96
N THR A 454 5.88 19.48 -8.84
CA THR A 454 7.06 18.95 -8.14
C THR A 454 7.82 17.95 -9.02
N TRP A 455 7.11 17.12 -9.78
CA TRP A 455 7.72 16.18 -10.71
C TRP A 455 8.09 16.87 -12.03
N GLN A 456 9.35 16.73 -12.42
CA GLN A 456 9.90 17.32 -13.64
C GLN A 456 10.44 16.21 -14.56
N PRO A 457 9.71 15.82 -15.62
CA PRO A 457 10.08 14.68 -16.46
C PRO A 457 11.42 14.90 -17.15
N ASN A 458 12.25 13.86 -17.14
CA ASN A 458 13.51 13.83 -17.89
C ASN A 458 13.30 13.33 -19.33
N ASP A 459 14.38 13.12 -20.07
CA ASP A 459 14.29 12.70 -21.47
C ASP A 459 13.72 11.28 -21.64
N ALA A 460 13.91 10.39 -20.66
CA ALA A 460 13.33 9.05 -20.68
C ALA A 460 11.80 9.10 -20.48
N ASP A 461 11.35 9.91 -19.51
CA ASP A 461 9.92 10.15 -19.27
C ASP A 461 9.24 10.71 -20.54
N LYS A 462 9.85 11.72 -21.17
CA LYS A 462 9.36 12.32 -22.42
C LYS A 462 9.35 11.34 -23.59
N ALA A 463 10.36 10.48 -23.72
CA ALA A 463 10.41 9.42 -24.75
C ALA A 463 9.31 8.36 -24.57
N ASN A 464 8.73 8.29 -23.37
CA ASN A 464 7.56 7.46 -23.03
C ASN A 464 6.23 8.24 -23.11
N ASN A 465 6.24 9.47 -23.63
CA ASN A 465 5.08 10.36 -23.71
C ASN A 465 4.41 10.59 -22.33
N LEU A 466 5.23 10.64 -21.28
CA LEU A 466 4.83 10.99 -19.92
C LEU A 466 5.12 12.48 -19.70
N GLU A 467 4.05 13.26 -19.58
CA GLU A 467 4.08 14.72 -19.41
C GLU A 467 3.29 15.10 -18.15
N PRO A 468 3.58 16.26 -17.51
CA PRO A 468 2.82 16.71 -16.37
C PRO A 468 1.36 16.96 -16.78
N GLY A 469 0.44 16.26 -16.12
CA GLY A 469 -0.99 16.40 -16.37
C GLY A 469 -1.81 15.21 -15.91
N PHE A 470 -3.13 15.31 -16.08
CA PHE A 470 -4.09 14.27 -15.65
C PHE A 470 -3.86 12.93 -16.37
N GLY A 471 -3.34 12.93 -17.59
CA GLY A 471 -2.96 11.70 -18.30
C GLY A 471 -1.92 10.87 -17.54
N ALA A 472 -0.89 11.53 -17.01
CA ALA A 472 0.12 10.85 -16.20
C ALA A 472 -0.46 10.30 -14.88
N THR A 473 -1.47 10.96 -14.29
CA THR A 473 -2.13 10.43 -13.09
C THR A 473 -3.00 9.20 -13.38
N ILE A 474 -3.58 9.08 -14.58
CA ILE A 474 -4.22 7.82 -15.05
C ILE A 474 -3.17 6.71 -15.14
N SER A 475 -2.00 6.99 -15.74
CA SER A 475 -0.90 6.02 -15.87
C SER A 475 -0.34 5.56 -14.52
N ILE A 476 -0.32 6.45 -13.51
CA ILE A 476 0.07 6.09 -12.14
C ILE A 476 -0.91 5.07 -11.55
N ILE A 477 -2.22 5.37 -11.61
CA ILE A 477 -3.29 4.52 -11.07
C ILE A 477 -3.31 3.16 -11.76
N ASN A 478 -3.40 3.15 -13.10
CA ASN A 478 -3.58 1.92 -13.84
C ASN A 478 -2.95 2.00 -15.23
N PRO A 479 -1.67 1.62 -15.38
CA PRO A 479 -0.96 1.68 -16.67
C PRO A 479 -1.63 0.83 -17.76
N ILE A 480 -2.41 -0.20 -17.40
CA ILE A 480 -3.16 -1.04 -18.36
C ILE A 480 -4.25 -0.23 -19.10
N GLU A 481 -4.68 0.91 -18.56
CA GLU A 481 -5.61 1.83 -19.23
C GLU A 481 -4.95 2.66 -20.34
N CYS A 482 -3.61 2.73 -20.36
CA CYS A 482 -2.83 3.61 -21.23
C CYS A 482 -2.19 2.88 -22.43
N GLY A 483 -1.55 3.61 -23.33
CA GLY A 483 -0.83 3.04 -24.49
C GLY A 483 -1.74 2.40 -25.55
N GLN A 484 -3.03 2.73 -25.52
CA GLN A 484 -4.04 2.25 -26.46
C GLN A 484 -4.95 3.41 -26.91
N ALA A 485 -5.43 3.33 -28.15
CA ALA A 485 -6.18 4.43 -28.78
C ALA A 485 -7.50 4.79 -28.08
N SER A 486 -8.12 3.83 -27.37
CA SER A 486 -9.36 4.04 -26.63
C SER A 486 -9.42 3.07 -25.46
N ASN A 487 -9.79 3.60 -24.29
CA ASN A 487 -10.05 2.82 -23.09
C ASN A 487 -11.19 3.50 -22.31
N ALA A 488 -12.29 2.77 -22.10
CA ALA A 488 -13.49 3.33 -21.49
C ALA A 488 -13.28 3.85 -20.06
N ALA A 489 -12.37 3.25 -19.28
CA ALA A 489 -12.07 3.72 -17.93
C ALA A 489 -11.26 5.02 -17.96
N ALA A 490 -10.21 5.09 -18.78
CA ALA A 490 -9.43 6.33 -18.97
C ALA A 490 -10.30 7.48 -19.52
N GLU A 491 -11.14 7.20 -20.50
CA GLU A 491 -12.11 8.17 -21.05
C GLU A 491 -13.14 8.59 -20.01
N GLY A 492 -13.61 7.65 -19.19
CA GLY A 492 -14.47 7.91 -18.05
C GLY A 492 -13.86 8.92 -17.09
N ARG A 493 -12.62 8.67 -16.61
CA ARG A 493 -11.87 9.60 -15.74
C ARG A 493 -11.75 10.99 -16.36
N GLN A 494 -11.41 11.08 -17.64
CA GLN A 494 -11.30 12.35 -18.36
C GLN A 494 -12.65 13.09 -18.45
N ASN A 495 -13.75 12.38 -18.70
CA ASN A 495 -15.06 13.02 -18.72
C ASN A 495 -15.43 13.55 -17.34
N LYS A 496 -15.21 12.77 -16.27
CA LYS A 496 -15.46 13.24 -14.89
C LYS A 496 -14.66 14.49 -14.56
N LEU A 497 -13.37 14.49 -14.90
CA LEU A 497 -12.52 15.66 -14.74
C LEU A 497 -13.11 16.90 -15.43
N LYS A 498 -13.49 16.78 -16.71
CA LYS A 498 -14.05 17.88 -17.51
C LYS A 498 -15.35 18.41 -16.91
N GLN A 499 -16.27 17.53 -16.53
CA GLN A 499 -17.57 17.92 -15.98
C GLN A 499 -17.44 18.57 -14.59
N ILE A 500 -16.61 18.01 -13.72
CA ILE A 500 -16.39 18.56 -12.36
C ILE A 500 -15.64 19.89 -12.45
N ALA A 501 -14.62 20.01 -13.31
CA ALA A 501 -13.91 21.26 -13.54
C ALA A 501 -14.85 22.35 -14.06
N ALA A 502 -15.70 22.05 -15.05
CA ALA A 502 -16.70 22.98 -15.54
C ALA A 502 -17.73 23.37 -14.46
N PHE A 503 -18.18 22.40 -13.66
CA PHE A 503 -19.11 22.64 -12.56
C PHE A 503 -18.54 23.59 -11.51
N LEU A 504 -17.24 23.48 -11.24
CA LEU A 504 -16.52 24.32 -10.28
C LEU A 504 -15.92 25.58 -10.90
N ASP A 505 -16.21 25.90 -12.16
CA ASP A 505 -15.61 27.03 -12.88
C ASP A 505 -14.07 27.04 -12.78
N PHE A 506 -13.46 25.89 -13.08
CA PHE A 506 -12.01 25.71 -13.10
C PHE A 506 -11.54 25.42 -14.52
N ASP A 507 -10.53 26.16 -14.99
CA ASP A 507 -10.02 26.01 -16.35
C ASP A 507 -9.39 24.63 -16.53
N ILE A 508 -9.94 23.86 -17.47
CA ILE A 508 -9.47 22.51 -17.79
C ILE A 508 -8.03 22.49 -18.32
N ALA A 509 -7.55 23.61 -18.89
CA ALA A 509 -6.17 23.73 -19.37
C ALA A 509 -5.13 23.61 -18.26
N GLU A 510 -5.51 23.89 -17.00
CA GLU A 510 -4.64 23.77 -15.83
C GLU A 510 -4.21 22.32 -15.56
N PHE A 511 -4.92 21.32 -16.10
CA PHE A 511 -4.60 19.90 -15.95
C PHE A 511 -3.60 19.38 -16.98
N GLY A 512 -3.07 20.22 -17.88
CA GLY A 512 -2.10 19.80 -18.89
C GLY A 512 -2.67 18.73 -19.83
N LYS A 513 -1.84 17.73 -20.17
CA LYS A 513 -2.27 16.59 -20.99
C LYS A 513 -3.31 15.76 -20.21
N LEU A 514 -4.50 15.57 -20.79
CA LEU A 514 -5.63 14.93 -20.10
C LEU A 514 -5.67 13.41 -20.28
N ASP A 515 -5.19 12.89 -21.41
CA ASP A 515 -5.23 11.47 -21.75
C ASP A 515 -3.85 10.80 -21.62
N CYS A 516 -3.85 9.47 -21.64
CA CYS A 516 -2.64 8.64 -21.66
C CYS A 516 -2.62 7.64 -22.82
N ALA A 517 -3.32 7.96 -23.92
CA ALA A 517 -3.55 7.00 -25.01
C ALA A 517 -2.26 6.59 -25.73
N ASP A 518 -1.27 7.47 -25.74
CA ASP A 518 0.06 7.29 -26.33
C ASP A 518 1.18 7.12 -25.27
N SER A 519 0.84 7.16 -23.99
CA SER A 519 1.80 7.01 -22.89
C SER A 519 2.26 5.56 -22.75
N LYS A 520 3.56 5.36 -22.55
CA LYS A 520 4.16 4.08 -22.13
C LYS A 520 4.34 4.07 -20.61
N ASP A 521 4.75 2.93 -20.07
CA ASP A 521 5.01 2.77 -18.65
C ASP A 521 6.15 3.69 -18.16
N PHE A 522 6.06 4.14 -16.90
CA PHE A 522 7.19 4.71 -16.18
C PHE A 522 8.33 3.69 -16.13
N SER A 523 9.58 4.13 -16.32
CA SER A 523 10.74 3.24 -16.39
C SER A 523 11.78 3.55 -15.32
N ALA A 524 12.71 2.62 -15.12
CA ALA A 524 13.86 2.79 -14.22
C ALA A 524 14.84 3.91 -14.62
N GLN A 525 14.62 4.57 -15.76
CA GLN A 525 15.39 5.76 -16.19
C GLN A 525 14.61 7.06 -15.93
N GLY A 526 13.41 6.98 -15.38
CA GLY A 526 12.56 8.14 -15.09
C GLY A 526 13.11 9.01 -13.97
N SER A 527 12.69 10.27 -13.95
CA SER A 527 13.14 11.27 -12.98
C SER A 527 12.59 11.05 -11.55
N ALA A 528 11.54 10.24 -11.41
CA ALA A 528 10.91 9.93 -10.12
C ALA A 528 11.44 8.64 -9.47
N VAL A 529 12.42 7.97 -10.10
CA VAL A 529 13.01 6.74 -9.58
C VAL A 529 13.72 7.03 -8.26
N ALA A 530 13.36 6.26 -7.24
CA ALA A 530 14.04 6.23 -5.96
C ALA A 530 14.02 4.82 -5.38
N ASP A 531 15.15 4.42 -4.80
CA ASP A 531 15.28 3.15 -4.10
C ASP A 531 14.85 3.34 -2.65
N LEU A 532 13.57 3.08 -2.38
CA LEU A 532 12.93 3.38 -1.08
C LEU A 532 12.85 2.18 -0.14
N TYR A 533 13.13 1.00 -0.64
CA TYR A 533 13.04 -0.23 0.11
C TYR A 533 14.43 -0.70 0.53
N LEU A 534 14.48 -1.57 1.53
CA LEU A 534 15.73 -2.15 2.01
C LEU A 534 15.74 -3.65 1.73
N LYS A 535 16.89 -4.14 1.25
CA LYS A 535 17.17 -5.57 1.00
C LYS A 535 18.50 -5.96 1.66
N PRO A 536 18.80 -7.26 1.84
CA PRO A 536 20.11 -7.66 2.33
C PRO A 536 21.17 -7.27 1.31
N GLY A 537 22.21 -6.60 1.80
CA GLY A 537 23.41 -6.26 1.05
C GLY A 537 24.61 -7.12 1.46
N GLN A 538 25.80 -6.65 1.13
CA GLN A 538 27.05 -7.28 1.56
C GLN A 538 27.37 -6.99 3.04
N ASN A 539 28.26 -7.77 3.63
CA ASN A 539 28.77 -7.56 5.00
C ASN A 539 27.70 -7.56 6.11
N PHE A 540 26.58 -8.28 5.95
CA PHE A 540 25.44 -8.28 6.90
C PHE A 540 24.76 -6.91 7.09
N ASN A 541 24.86 -6.07 6.07
CA ASN A 541 24.21 -4.77 6.02
C ASN A 541 22.93 -4.87 5.21
N CYS A 542 22.08 -3.85 5.31
CA CYS A 542 21.03 -3.63 4.32
C CYS A 542 21.42 -2.51 3.35
N GLU A 543 20.96 -2.63 2.11
CA GLU A 543 21.14 -1.61 1.08
C GLU A 543 19.79 -1.24 0.47
N THR A 544 19.74 -0.08 -0.18
CA THR A 544 18.52 0.39 -0.85
C THR A 544 18.21 -0.44 -2.09
N THR A 545 16.93 -0.60 -2.38
CA THR A 545 16.43 -1.19 -3.62
C THR A 545 15.14 -0.52 -4.08
N GLY A 546 14.90 -0.56 -5.38
CA GLY A 546 13.61 -0.19 -5.98
C GLY A 546 12.56 -1.29 -5.85
N ASP A 547 12.97 -2.53 -5.57
CA ASP A 547 12.04 -3.66 -5.40
C ASP A 547 11.29 -3.55 -4.07
N ASN A 548 9.98 -3.77 -4.10
CA ASN A 548 9.17 -3.67 -2.89
C ASN A 548 9.59 -4.72 -1.85
N THR A 549 9.95 -4.26 -0.65
CA THR A 549 10.21 -5.09 0.52
C THR A 549 9.38 -4.59 1.71
N PRO A 550 9.25 -5.34 2.82
CA PRO A 550 8.52 -4.87 3.99
C PRO A 550 9.28 -3.81 4.80
N PHE A 551 10.49 -3.43 4.38
CA PHE A 551 11.33 -2.46 5.05
C PHE A 551 11.52 -1.23 4.15
N MET A 552 11.13 -0.05 4.65
CA MET A 552 11.25 1.20 3.92
C MET A 552 12.26 2.12 4.59
N ILE A 553 13.17 2.69 3.81
CA ILE A 553 14.19 3.60 4.33
C ILE A 553 13.61 4.87 4.96
N THR A 554 12.42 5.27 4.52
CA THR A 554 11.69 6.43 5.04
C THR A 554 11.05 6.18 6.40
N ARG A 555 11.01 4.93 6.88
CA ARG A 555 10.41 4.57 8.15
C ARG A 555 11.50 4.40 9.23
N PRO A 556 11.52 5.25 10.27
CA PRO A 556 12.53 5.15 11.32
C PRO A 556 12.63 3.75 11.93
N GLY A 557 13.85 3.22 12.00
CA GLY A 557 14.15 1.90 12.54
C GLY A 557 14.20 0.78 11.50
N ASP A 558 13.60 0.96 10.32
CA ASP A 558 13.48 -0.11 9.31
C ASP A 558 14.84 -0.64 8.80
N TYR A 559 15.93 0.14 8.91
CA TYR A 559 17.27 -0.38 8.64
C TYR A 559 17.66 -1.49 9.61
N LYS A 560 17.51 -1.25 10.91
CA LYS A 560 17.74 -2.27 11.94
C LYS A 560 16.82 -3.47 11.71
N ARG A 561 15.58 -3.20 11.28
CA ARG A 561 14.58 -4.21 10.95
C ARG A 561 14.98 -5.16 9.85
N CYS A 562 15.48 -4.59 8.78
CA CYS A 562 16.03 -5.33 7.67
C CYS A 562 17.22 -6.18 8.14
N VAL A 563 18.17 -5.60 8.89
CA VAL A 563 19.35 -6.32 9.39
C VAL A 563 18.95 -7.49 10.31
N ASP A 564 18.06 -7.22 11.27
CA ASP A 564 17.57 -8.23 12.20
C ASP A 564 16.88 -9.39 11.47
N PHE A 565 16.02 -9.09 10.49
CA PHE A 565 15.32 -10.10 9.72
C PHE A 565 16.29 -10.97 8.90
N TYR A 566 17.13 -10.36 8.08
CA TYR A 566 17.94 -11.10 7.12
C TYR A 566 19.18 -11.76 7.73
N PHE A 567 19.62 -11.38 8.93
CA PHE A 567 20.90 -11.87 9.45
C PHE A 567 20.84 -12.53 10.83
N ARG A 568 19.74 -12.41 11.58
CA ARG A 568 19.58 -13.11 12.88
C ARG A 568 18.19 -13.65 13.18
N SER A 569 17.20 -13.41 12.34
CA SER A 569 15.84 -13.86 12.67
C SER A 569 15.66 -15.36 12.48
N HIS A 570 14.89 -15.94 13.38
CA HIS A 570 14.21 -17.22 13.24
C HIS A 570 12.72 -16.92 13.40
N VAL A 571 11.98 -17.07 12.32
CA VAL A 571 10.54 -16.80 12.31
C VAL A 571 9.80 -18.11 12.49
N TRP A 572 8.99 -18.15 13.54
CA TRP A 572 8.18 -19.29 13.91
C TRP A 572 6.70 -18.99 13.72
N TYR A 573 5.96 -19.97 13.22
CA TYR A 573 4.52 -19.93 13.10
C TYR A 573 3.96 -21.35 13.10
N LYS A 574 2.83 -21.57 13.78
CA LYS A 574 2.22 -22.89 14.02
C LYS A 574 3.18 -23.93 14.59
N GLY A 575 4.08 -23.48 15.47
CA GLY A 575 5.08 -24.34 16.12
C GLY A 575 6.21 -24.85 15.21
N VAL A 576 6.29 -24.36 13.96
CA VAL A 576 7.36 -24.68 13.01
C VAL A 576 8.14 -23.43 12.63
N LYS A 577 9.44 -23.60 12.35
CA LYS A 577 10.29 -22.53 11.83
C LYS A 577 9.97 -22.37 10.34
N ILE A 578 9.54 -21.19 9.93
CA ILE A 578 9.13 -20.89 8.55
C ILE A 578 10.17 -20.04 7.80
N TYR A 579 10.95 -19.25 8.54
CA TYR A 579 12.12 -18.54 7.99
C TYR A 579 13.29 -18.58 8.97
N GLU A 580 14.50 -18.60 8.42
CA GLU A 580 15.77 -18.43 9.12
C GLU A 580 16.64 -17.48 8.31
N HIS A 581 17.07 -16.39 8.93
CA HIS A 581 17.90 -15.34 8.31
C HIS A 581 17.31 -14.84 6.98
N GLY A 582 15.99 -14.63 6.96
CA GLY A 582 15.23 -14.21 5.79
C GLY A 582 15.05 -15.25 4.69
N LEU A 583 15.63 -16.45 4.84
CA LEU A 583 15.44 -17.58 3.92
C LEU A 583 14.25 -18.42 4.35
N LYS A 584 13.40 -18.78 3.38
CA LYS A 584 12.29 -19.70 3.60
C LYS A 584 12.82 -21.12 3.80
N ILE A 585 12.34 -21.81 4.84
CA ILE A 585 12.72 -23.20 5.18
C ILE A 585 11.78 -24.22 4.53
#